data_AF-A0A0F2NGB7-F1
#
_entry.id   AF-A0A0F2NGB7-F1
#
_cell.length_a   1.000
_cell.length_b   1.000
_cell.length_c   1.000
_cell.angle_alpha   90.00
_cell.angle_beta   90.00
_cell.angle_gamma   90.00
#
_symmetry.space_group_name_H-M   'P 1'
#
loop_
_entity.id
_entity.type
_entity.pdbx_description
1 polymer ?
#
loop_
_entity_poly.entity_id
_entity_poly.type
_entity_poly.pdbx_seq_one_letter_code
_entity_poly.pdbx_strand_id
1 'polypeptide(L)' 'MLYSRYKADEVETAVELALEKNICSSEGIRHLLIYANETAATIAPLANWPSLPSPDVTVYGVLGGVQ' A
#
# COMPACT_ATOMS: atom_id res chain seq x y z
N MET A 1 7.15 -5.24 -24.57
CA MET A 1 8.46 -5.35 -23.88
C MET A 1 8.54 -4.28 -22.81
N LEU A 2 9.22 -4.52 -21.68
CA LEU A 2 9.34 -3.53 -20.59
C LEU A 2 10.14 -2.30 -21.03
N TYR A 3 11.28 -2.52 -21.70
CA TYR A 3 12.15 -1.47 -22.25
C TYR A 3 11.53 -0.60 -23.36
N SER A 4 10.38 -0.98 -23.93
CA SER A 4 9.69 -0.12 -24.90
C SER A 4 8.78 0.92 -24.24
N ARG A 5 8.50 0.79 -22.94
CA ARG A 5 7.57 1.65 -22.18
C ARG A 5 8.23 2.38 -21.03
N TYR A 6 9.35 1.87 -20.52
CA TYR A 6 10.08 2.39 -19.36
C TYR A 6 11.54 2.63 -19.74
N LYS A 7 12.21 3.54 -19.03
CA LYS A 7 13.65 3.77 -19.23
C LYS A 7 14.44 2.54 -18.78
N ALA A 8 15.62 2.33 -19.36
CA ALA A 8 16.48 1.20 -19.00
C ALA A 8 16.80 1.18 -17.49
N ASP A 9 17.18 2.33 -16.94
CA ASP A 9 17.49 2.50 -15.52
C ASP A 9 16.32 2.13 -14.60
N GLU A 10 15.09 2.49 -14.98
CA GLU A 10 13.87 2.15 -14.21
C GLU A 10 13.64 0.63 -14.21
N VAL A 11 13.86 -0.03 -15.35
CA VAL A 11 13.69 -1.48 -15.48
C VAL A 11 14.76 -2.21 -14.68
N GLU A 12 16.01 -1.77 -14.73
CA GLU A 12 17.12 -2.39 -14.00
C GLU A 12 16.94 -2.26 -12.48
N THR A 13 16.59 -1.08 -11.99
CA THR A 13 16.29 -0.88 -10.57
C THR A 13 15.09 -1.71 -10.10
N ALA A 14 14.04 -1.84 -10.92
CA ALA A 14 12.91 -2.71 -10.60
C ALA A 14 13.28 -4.20 -10.60
N VAL A 15 14.21 -4.63 -11.45
CA VAL A 15 14.71 -6.00 -11.50
C VAL A 15 15.57 -6.32 -10.28
N GLU A 16 16.48 -5.41 -9.88
CA GLU A 16 17.26 -5.57 -8.65
C GLU A 16 16.36 -5.71 -7.43
N LEU A 17 15.35 -4.84 -7.31
CA LEU A 17 14.39 -4.90 -6.21
C LEU A 17 13.50 -6.16 -6.26
N ALA A 18 13.16 -6.63 -7.46
CA ALA A 18 12.46 -7.90 -7.63
C ALA A 18 13.33 -9.08 -7.17
N LEU A 19 14.63 -9.09 -7.48
CA LEU A 19 15.57 -10.12 -7.03
C LEU A 19 15.70 -10.15 -5.52
N GLU A 20 15.83 -8.99 -4.85
CA GLU A 20 15.85 -8.90 -3.39
C GLU A 20 14.59 -9.46 -2.74
N LYS A 21 13.44 -9.30 -3.40
CA LYS A 21 12.13 -9.78 -2.92
C LYS A 21 11.75 -11.17 -3.44
N ASN A 22 12.65 -11.87 -4.15
CA ASN A 22 12.40 -13.16 -4.79
C ASN A 22 11.18 -13.17 -5.74
N ILE A 23 10.95 -12.05 -6.42
CA ILE A 23 9.90 -11.91 -7.44
C ILE A 23 10.49 -12.30 -8.80
N CYS A 24 10.12 -13.47 -9.30
CA CYS A 24 10.63 -14.00 -10.56
C CYS A 24 9.65 -13.85 -11.74
N SER A 25 8.57 -13.09 -11.57
CA SER A 25 7.53 -12.91 -12.59
C SER A 25 7.65 -11.55 -13.29
N SER A 26 7.46 -11.55 -14.61
CA SER A 26 7.46 -10.30 -15.41
C SER A 26 6.36 -9.34 -14.99
N GLU A 27 5.21 -9.86 -14.56
CA GLU A 27 4.10 -9.04 -14.05
C GLU A 27 4.43 -8.42 -12.68
N GLY A 28 5.23 -9.09 -11.84
CA GLY A 28 5.71 -8.51 -10.59
C GLY A 28 6.64 -7.33 -10.81
N ILE A 29 7.56 -7.45 -11.76
CA ILE A 29 8.44 -6.33 -12.19
C ILE A 29 7.60 -5.19 -12.77
N ARG A 30 6.58 -5.52 -13.58
CA ARG A 30 5.65 -4.52 -14.11
C ARG A 30 4.89 -3.79 -13.00
N HIS A 31 4.46 -4.51 -11.97
CA HIS A 31 3.77 -3.91 -10.81
C HIS A 31 4.70 -2.98 -10.03
N LEU A 32 5.95 -3.37 -9.83
CA LEU A 32 6.97 -2.51 -9.20
C LEU A 32 7.19 -1.22 -9.98
N LEU A 33 7.30 -1.31 -11.31
CA LEU A 33 7.45 -0.13 -12.17
C LEU A 33 6.23 0.79 -12.13
N ILE A 34 5.02 0.23 -12.11
CA ILE A 34 3.79 1.03 -11.98
C ILE A 34 3.78 1.74 -10.63
N TYR A 35 4.02 1.01 -9.55
CA TYR A 35 4.00 1.55 -8.19
C TYR A 35 5.09 2.61 -7.96
N ALA A 36 6.29 2.42 -8.50
CA ALA A 36 7.39 3.37 -8.35
C ALA A 36 7.15 4.70 -9.10
N ASN A 37 6.46 4.65 -10.25
CA ASN A 37 6.09 5.85 -11.02
C ASN A 37 4.72 6.43 -10.64
N GLU A 38 3.96 5.74 -9.78
CA GLU A 38 2.67 6.24 -9.30
C GLU A 38 2.94 7.33 -8.26
N THR A 39 2.58 8.57 -8.60
CA THR A 39 2.55 9.66 -7.62
C THR A 39 1.55 9.28 -6.55
N ALA A 40 2.02 9.06 -5.32
CA ALA A 40 1.20 8.62 -4.20
C ALA A 40 -0.12 9.37 -4.15
N ALA A 41 -1.17 8.73 -4.69
CA ALA A 41 -2.50 9.31 -4.68
C ALA A 41 -2.95 9.30 -3.23
N THR A 42 -3.09 10.49 -2.64
CA THR A 42 -3.61 10.59 -1.28
C THR A 42 -5.07 10.17 -1.36
N ILE A 43 -5.38 8.96 -0.89
CA ILE A 43 -6.75 8.46 -0.82
C ILE A 43 -7.45 9.23 0.29
N ALA A 44 -8.21 10.26 -0.09
CA ALA A 44 -9.01 11.01 0.86
C ALA A 44 -10.11 10.09 1.43
N PRO A 45 -10.34 10.11 2.75
CA PRO A 45 -11.47 9.41 3.33
C PRO A 45 -12.78 9.94 2.72
N LEU A 46 -13.72 9.04 2.47
CA LEU A 46 -15.04 9.37 1.95
C LEU A 46 -15.79 10.25 2.97
N ALA A 47 -16.11 11.48 2.58
CA ALA A 47 -16.68 12.50 3.47
C ALA A 47 -17.97 12.06 4.20
N ASN A 48 -18.74 11.15 3.60
CA ASN A 48 -20.04 10.70 4.09
C ASN A 48 -20.06 9.22 4.50
N TRP A 49 -18.90 8.61 4.72
CA TRP A 49 -18.85 7.24 5.20
C TRP A 49 -19.19 7.20 6.69
N PRO A 50 -20.19 6.43 7.13
CA PRO A 50 -20.52 6.35 8.54
C PRO A 50 -19.32 5.79 9.31
N SER A 51 -18.76 6.60 10.20
CA SER A 51 -17.80 6.11 11.18
C SER A 51 -18.49 5.13 12.11
N LEU A 52 -17.75 4.14 12.60
CA LEU A 52 -18.23 3.28 13.68
C LEU A 52 -18.67 4.19 14.86
N PRO A 53 -19.79 3.87 15.53
CA PRO A 53 -20.17 4.57 16.75
C PRO A 53 -19.04 4.41 17.77
N SER A 54 -18.86 5.42 18.63
CA SER A 54 -17.93 5.30 19.75
C SER A 54 -18.24 4.04 20.54
N PRO A 55 -17.24 3.19 20.83
CA PRO A 55 -17.47 1.95 21.55
C PRO A 55 -18.04 2.27 22.93
N ASP A 56 -19.08 1.53 23.31
CA ASP A 56 -19.66 1.65 24.64
C ASP A 56 -18.70 1.03 25.66
N VAL A 57 -17.96 1.89 26.36
CA VAL A 57 -17.00 1.48 27.40
C VAL A 57 -17.66 1.23 28.74
N THR A 58 -18.98 1.46 28.89
CA THR A 58 -19.68 1.27 30.17
C THR A 58 -19.65 -0.18 30.64
N VAL A 59 -19.68 -1.15 29.71
CA VAL A 59 -19.56 -2.60 30.00
C VAL A 59 -18.19 -2.95 30.57
N TYR A 60 -17.14 -2.24 30.15
CA TYR A 60 -15.77 -2.47 30.62
C TYR A 60 -15.44 -1.75 31.94
N GLY A 61 -16.28 -0.80 32.37
CA GLY A 61 -16.12 -0.11 33.65
C GLY A 61 -16.16 -1.04 34.87
N VAL A 62 -16.82 -2.19 34.75
CA VAL A 62 -16.89 -3.23 35.79
C VAL A 62 -15.53 -3.89 36.04
N LEU A 63 -14.62 -3.84 35.07
CA LEU A 63 -13.28 -4.43 35.17
C LEU A 63 -12.25 -3.48 35.82
N GLY A 64 -12.68 -2.32 36.36
CA GLY A 64 -11.88 -1.49 37.26
C GLY A 64 -10.96 -0.45 36.60
N GLY A 65 -11.22 -0.06 35.35
CA GLY A 65 -10.33 0.81 34.57
C GLY A 65 -10.93 2.15 34.12
N VAL A 66 -11.74 2.82 34.94
CA VAL A 66 -12.23 4.18 34.64
C VAL A 66 -11.85 5.14 35.78
N GLN A 67 -10.73 5.85 35.59
CA GLN A 67 -10.41 7.13 36.23
C GLN A 67 -9.99 8.12 35.13
#